data_AF-A0A7J4NMC4-F1
#
_entry.id   AF-A0A7J4NMC4-F1
#
_cell.length_a   1.000
_cell.length_b   1.000
_cell.length_c   1.000
_cell.angle_alpha   90.00
_cell.angle_beta   90.00
_cell.angle_gamma   90.00
#
_symmetry.space_group_name_H-M   'P 1'
#
loop_
_entity.id
_entity.type
_entity.pdbx_description
1 polymer ?
#
loop_
_entity_poly.entity_id
_entity_poly.type
_entity_poly.pdbx_seq_one_letter_code
_entity_poly.pdbx_strand_id
1 'polypeptide(L)'
;DREKVITLALIHDLAEVIVGDITPLDGVPKDEKRKQEEKALATLLQGHPRSEELQSIWQEFEDRTTPEGKFVSDLDKLDMGLQAEIYEQDF
;
A
#
# COMPACT_ATOMS: atom_id res chain seq x y z
N ASP A 1 -6.90 3.36 -15.82
CA ASP A 1 -6.63 2.01 -16.37
C ASP A 1 -7.05 0.98 -15.34
N ARG A 2 -7.88 0.01 -15.70
CA ARG A 2 -8.39 -1.00 -14.76
C ARG A 2 -7.30 -1.97 -14.30
N GLU A 3 -6.43 -2.42 -15.19
CA GLU A 3 -5.39 -3.39 -14.87
C GLU A 3 -4.38 -2.78 -13.89
N LYS A 4 -4.06 -1.50 -14.08
CA LYS A 4 -3.22 -0.75 -13.15
C LYS A 4 -3.84 -0.61 -11.76
N VAL A 5 -5.14 -0.29 -11.68
CA VAL A 5 -5.87 -0.22 -10.41
C VAL A 5 -5.86 -1.56 -9.68
N ILE A 6 -6.12 -2.66 -10.38
CA ILE A 6 -6.07 -4.01 -9.79
C ILE A 6 -4.65 -4.34 -9.32
N THR A 7 -3.64 -4.01 -10.12
CA THR A 7 -2.23 -4.23 -9.74
C THR A 7 -1.89 -3.45 -8.48
N LEU A 8 -2.26 -2.16 -8.41
CA LEU A 8 -2.06 -1.32 -7.23
C LEU A 8 -2.73 -1.90 -5.99
N ALA A 9 -4.01 -2.26 -6.07
CA ALA A 9 -4.74 -2.84 -4.95
C ALA A 9 -4.08 -4.14 -4.44
N LEU A 10 -3.48 -4.95 -5.32
CA LEU A 10 -2.79 -6.18 -4.94
C LEU A 10 -1.43 -5.95 -4.26
N ILE A 11 -0.74 -4.84 -4.57
CA ILE A 11 0.65 -4.65 -4.15
C ILE A 11 0.86 -3.53 -3.13
N HIS A 12 -0.12 -2.67 -2.87
CA HIS A 12 0.06 -1.50 -2.02
C HIS A 12 0.60 -1.84 -0.62
N ASP A 13 0.08 -2.89 0.00
CA ASP A 13 0.54 -3.38 1.32
C ASP A 13 1.53 -4.55 1.24
N LEU A 14 2.08 -4.87 0.06
CA LEU A 14 2.97 -6.03 -0.08
C LEU A 14 4.21 -5.93 0.83
N ALA A 15 4.68 -4.72 1.11
CA ALA A 15 5.82 -4.47 1.99
C ALA A 15 5.56 -4.87 3.46
N GLU A 16 4.30 -4.88 3.90
CA GLU A 16 3.90 -5.23 5.27
C GLU A 16 4.18 -6.70 5.61
N VAL A 17 4.37 -7.56 4.61
CA VAL A 17 4.84 -8.94 4.80
C VAL A 17 6.17 -8.98 5.56
N ILE A 18 7.02 -7.98 5.39
CA ILE A 18 8.32 -7.87 6.08
C ILE A 18 8.26 -6.83 7.20
N VAL A 19 7.64 -5.69 6.96
CA VAL A 19 7.63 -4.54 7.89
C VAL A 19 6.61 -4.72 9.02
N GLY A 20 5.56 -5.49 8.78
CA GLY A 20 4.35 -5.50 9.58
C GLY A 20 3.42 -4.33 9.25
N ASP A 21 2.17 -4.43 9.70
CA ASP A 21 1.19 -3.35 9.64
C ASP A 21 1.52 -2.29 10.71
N ILE A 22 2.22 -1.23 10.29
CA ILE A 22 2.62 -0.12 11.16
C ILE A 22 1.50 0.92 11.19
N THR A 23 0.90 1.07 12.37
CA THR A 23 -0.18 2.01 12.62
C THR A 23 0.34 3.36 13.15
N PRO A 24 -0.47 4.43 13.15
CA PRO A 24 -0.11 5.69 13.78
C PRO A 24 0.22 5.59 15.28
N LEU A 25 -0.22 4.54 15.97
CA LEU A 25 0.02 4.33 17.39
C LEU A 25 1.42 3.78 17.69
N ASP A 26 2.10 3.21 16.70
CA ASP A 26 3.44 2.64 16.86
C ASP A 26 4.55 3.69 16.93
N GLY A 27 4.22 4.96 16.67
CA GLY A 27 5.15 6.09 16.84
C GLY A 27 6.28 6.15 15.80
N VAL A 28 6.20 5.36 14.72
CA VAL A 28 7.16 5.39 13.62
C VAL A 28 6.89 6.60 12.71
N PRO A 29 7.89 7.48 12.47
CA PRO A 29 7.72 8.60 11.54
C PRO A 29 7.39 8.12 10.13
N LYS A 30 6.51 8.85 9.42
CA LYS A 30 6.08 8.49 8.06
C LYS A 30 7.24 8.25 7.09
N ASP A 31 8.24 9.13 7.10
CA ASP A 31 9.41 9.00 6.22
C ASP A 31 10.25 7.75 6.53
N GLU A 32 10.25 7.31 7.79
CA GLU A 32 10.96 6.11 8.22
C GLU A 32 10.18 4.85 7.85
N LYS A 33 8.85 4.83 8.08
CA LYS A 33 7.94 3.77 7.60
C LYS A 33 8.13 3.56 6.10
N ARG A 34 8.05 4.63 5.32
CA ARG A 34 8.20 4.58 3.86
C ARG A 34 9.54 4.01 3.40
N LYS A 35 10.65 4.38 4.05
CA LYS A 35 11.97 3.81 3.72
C LYS A 35 12.06 2.31 4.02
N GLN A 36 11.45 1.88 5.13
CA GLN A 36 11.41 0.46 5.50
C GLN A 36 10.59 -0.32 4.48
N GLU A 37 9.46 0.23 4.05
CA GLU A 37 8.57 -0.37 3.06
C GLU A 37 9.19 -0.45 1.67
N GLU A 38 9.83 0.62 1.20
CA GLU A 38 10.55 0.64 -0.08
C GLU A 38 11.64 -0.45 -0.11
N LYS A 39 12.40 -0.60 0.97
CA LYS A 39 13.42 -1.64 1.11
C LYS A 39 12.81 -3.05 1.15
N ALA A 40 11.71 -3.23 1.86
CA ALA A 40 11.00 -4.51 1.93
C ALA A 40 10.45 -4.91 0.57
N LEU A 41 9.80 -3.99 -0.13
CA LEU A 41 9.25 -4.22 -1.47
C LEU A 41 10.36 -4.59 -2.46
N ALA A 42 11.48 -3.86 -2.47
CA ALA A 42 12.63 -4.18 -3.32
C ALA A 42 13.19 -5.58 -3.02
N THR A 43 13.18 -6.00 -1.76
CA THR A 43 13.60 -7.36 -1.34
C THR A 43 12.62 -8.42 -1.84
N LEU A 44 11.32 -8.20 -1.67
CA LEU A 44 10.26 -9.14 -2.08
C LEU A 44 10.20 -9.32 -3.61
N LEU A 45 10.49 -8.25 -4.35
CA LEU A 45 10.48 -8.26 -5.82
C LEU A 45 11.82 -8.67 -6.43
N GLN A 46 12.82 -9.03 -5.62
CA GLN A 46 14.13 -9.41 -6.13
C GLN A 46 14.04 -10.62 -7.07
N GLY A 47 14.52 -10.46 -8.31
CA GLY A 47 14.47 -11.49 -9.34
C GLY A 47 13.13 -11.62 -10.08
N HIS A 48 12.13 -10.81 -9.72
CA HIS A 48 10.87 -10.76 -10.47
C HIS A 48 11.06 -10.02 -11.81
N PRO A 49 10.57 -10.54 -12.96
CA PRO A 49 10.76 -9.90 -14.27
C PRO A 49 10.18 -8.49 -14.41
N ARG A 50 9.21 -8.14 -13.56
CA ARG A 50 8.53 -6.83 -13.53
C ARG A 50 8.88 -6.01 -12.28
N SER A 51 10.01 -6.29 -11.62
CA SER A 51 10.36 -5.64 -10.35
C SER A 51 10.41 -4.12 -10.43
N GLU A 52 11.00 -3.56 -11.49
CA GLU A 52 11.09 -2.11 -11.69
C GLU A 52 9.71 -1.48 -11.93
N GLU A 53 8.89 -2.12 -12.76
CA GLU A 53 7.53 -1.67 -13.05
C GLU A 53 6.66 -1.65 -11.78
N LEU A 54 6.70 -2.74 -11.00
CA LEU A 54 5.91 -2.86 -9.78
C LEU A 54 6.35 -1.86 -8.70
N GLN A 55 7.66 -1.62 -8.55
CA GLN A 55 8.17 -0.57 -7.66
C GLN A 55 7.72 0.83 -8.12
N SER A 56 7.78 1.12 -9.42
CA SER A 56 7.28 2.39 -9.96
C SER A 56 5.78 2.55 -9.72
N ILE A 57 4.99 1.51 -9.92
CA ILE A 57 3.54 1.53 -9.69
C ILE A 57 3.24 1.75 -8.20
N TRP A 58 3.91 1.03 -7.30
CA TRP A 58 3.77 1.25 -5.86
C TRP A 58 4.12 2.68 -5.46
N GLN A 59 5.20 3.24 -6.05
CA GLN A 59 5.62 4.61 -5.78
C GLN A 59 4.57 5.66 -6.20
N GLU A 60 3.83 5.43 -7.29
CA GLU A 60 2.74 6.31 -7.69
C GLU A 60 1.57 6.34 -6.70
N PHE A 61 1.31 5.21 -6.02
CA PHE A 61 0.30 5.13 -4.96
C PHE A 61 0.74 5.90 -3.72
N GLU A 62 1.97 5.66 -3.26
CA GLU A 62 2.55 6.37 -2.10
C GLU A 62 2.56 7.89 -2.30
N ASP A 63 2.97 8.34 -3.50
CA ASP A 63 3.01 9.77 -3.81
C ASP A 63 1.67 10.34 -4.27
N ARG A 64 0.66 9.48 -4.48
CA ARG A 64 -0.66 9.84 -5.02
C ARG A 64 -0.56 10.71 -6.27
N THR A 65 0.34 10.38 -7.20
CA THR A 65 0.65 11.22 -8.37
C THR A 65 -0.26 10.96 -9.56
N THR A 66 -0.78 9.74 -9.70
CA THR A 66 -1.65 9.34 -10.82
C THR A 66 -3.12 9.22 -10.42
N PRO A 67 -4.06 9.30 -11.37
CA PRO A 67 -5.49 9.07 -11.10
C PRO A 67 -5.74 7.71 -10.44
N GLU A 68 -5.05 6.66 -10.88
CA GLU A 68 -5.14 5.31 -10.33
C GLU A 68 -4.58 5.24 -8.90
N GLY A 69 -3.40 5.83 -8.65
CA GLY A 69 -2.81 5.88 -7.30
C GLY A 69 -3.69 6.62 -6.30
N LYS A 70 -4.27 7.77 -6.72
CA LYS A 70 -5.26 8.50 -5.89
C LYS A 70 -6.50 7.67 -5.63
N PHE A 71 -7.03 7.02 -6.66
CA PHE A 71 -8.25 6.21 -6.55
C PHE A 71 -8.07 5.05 -5.57
N VAL A 72 -6.99 4.27 -5.70
CA VAL A 72 -6.74 3.14 -4.78
C VAL A 72 -6.47 3.62 -3.36
N SER A 73 -5.74 4.73 -3.17
CA SER A 73 -5.51 5.29 -1.84
C SER A 73 -6.77 5.84 -1.16
N ASP A 74 -7.79 6.23 -1.93
CA ASP A 74 -9.10 6.61 -1.39
C ASP A 74 -9.97 5.38 -1.11
N LEU A 75 -9.86 4.32 -1.93
CA LEU A 75 -10.52 3.05 -1.68
C LEU A 75 -10.01 2.35 -0.42
N ASP A 76 -8.70 2.34 -0.19
CA ASP A 76 -8.06 1.78 1.00
C ASP A 76 -8.67 2.36 2.30
N LYS A 77 -8.78 3.70 2.38
CA LYS A 77 -9.42 4.38 3.51
C LYS A 77 -10.91 4.08 3.64
N LEU A 78 -11.60 3.94 2.50
CA LEU A 78 -13.02 3.59 2.49
C LEU A 78 -13.23 2.17 3.02
N ASP A 79 -12.41 1.21 2.60
CA ASP A 79 -12.44 -0.17 3.06
C ASP A 79 -12.22 -0.26 4.57
N MET A 80 -11.19 0.41 5.08
CA MET A 80 -10.93 0.53 6.52
C MET A 80 -12.15 1.09 7.28
N GLY A 81 -12.78 2.15 6.75
CA GLY A 81 -13.95 2.77 7.38
C GLY A 81 -15.20 1.88 7.35
N LEU A 82 -15.45 1.20 6.24
CA LEU A 82 -16.55 0.24 6.12
C LEU A 82 -16.36 -0.95 7.07
N GLN A 83 -15.14 -1.45 7.18
CA GLN A 83 -14.82 -2.53 8.09
C GLN A 83 -15.01 -2.12 9.55
N ALA A 84 -14.70 -0.87 9.91
CA ALA A 84 -14.96 -0.33 11.26
C ALA A 84 -16.47 -0.25 11.58
N GLU A 85 -17.30 0.21 10.63
CA GLU A 85 -18.77 0.25 10.78
C GLU A 85 -19.34 -1.15 10.96
N ILE A 86 -18.88 -2.14 10.19
CA ILE A 86 -19.30 -3.54 10.34
C ILE A 86 -18.97 -4.04 11.75
N TYR A 87 -17.75 -3.78 12.23
CA TYR A 87 -17.38 -4.15 13.59
C TYR A 87 -18.27 -3.47 14.63
N GLU A 88 -18.61 -2.18 14.48
CA GLU A 88 -19.50 -1.48 15.41
C GLU A 88 -20.91 -2.09 15.46
N GLN A 89 -21.44 -2.58 14.33
CA GLN A 89 -22.76 -3.21 14.27
C GLN A 89 -22.82 -4.63 14.83
N ASP A 90 -21.70 -5.35 14.81
CA ASP A 90 -21.58 -6.72 15.32
C ASP A 90 -21.40 -6.76 16.87
N PHE A 91 -21.23 -5.60 17.52
CA PHE A 91 -21.18 -5.42 18.98
C PHE A 91 -22.49 -4.86 19.56
#